data_AF-A0A9C9N4Q1-F1
#
_entry.id   AF-A0A9C9N4Q1-F1
#
_cell.length_a   1.000
_cell.length_b   1.000
_cell.length_c   1.000
_cell.angle_alpha   90.00
_cell.angle_beta   90.00
_cell.angle_gamma   90.00
#
_symmetry.space_group_name_H-M   'P 1'
#
loop_
_entity.id
_entity.type
_entity.pdbx_description
1 polymer ?
#
loop_
_entity_poly.entity_id
_entity_poly.type
_entity_poly.pdbx_seq_one_letter_code
_entity_poly.pdbx_strand_id
1 'polypeptide(L)'
;MRDLSRSSVYLGAAVAAVLILAAALGAWLLRDALRPVPEASRVIEPQMQDAIEAYLVEHVGLASFGGEVFCAVELLDADMQAWTQNVYVWALCAEYYVAQGELTMGAASSLPVALVVRGRADSYQVVEHRVPGDGSNYGPDIEALFSPRAREEMCPGDPACINARAARLEQIVAERARLAVEAAPPDPFPLWWIGNASSRSCGARSRAGSLLCVEMRQPDVDGDGM
;
A
#
# COMPACT_ATOMS: atom_id res chain seq x y z
N MET A 1 -9.62 -70.89 -35.73
CA MET A 1 -9.81 -69.59 -36.39
C MET A 1 -10.98 -68.79 -35.75
N ARG A 2 -10.91 -68.43 -34.45
CA ARG A 2 -11.95 -67.59 -33.80
C ARG A 2 -11.41 -66.59 -32.76
N ASP A 3 -10.10 -66.36 -32.67
CA ASP A 3 -9.52 -65.47 -31.65
C ASP A 3 -9.01 -64.11 -32.14
N LEU A 4 -8.97 -63.86 -33.45
CA LEU A 4 -8.43 -62.59 -33.98
C LEU A 4 -9.44 -61.42 -33.97
N SER A 5 -10.72 -61.68 -33.65
CA SER A 5 -11.78 -60.65 -33.66
C SER A 5 -11.86 -59.84 -32.36
N ARG A 6 -11.47 -60.41 -31.22
CA ARG A 6 -11.60 -59.73 -29.91
C ARG A 6 -10.51 -58.67 -29.70
N SER A 7 -9.28 -58.92 -30.16
CA SER A 7 -8.14 -58.01 -30.02
C SER A 7 -8.35 -56.66 -30.72
N SER A 8 -9.08 -56.65 -31.84
CA SER A 8 -9.40 -55.42 -32.59
C SER A 8 -10.40 -54.51 -31.85
N VAL A 9 -11.29 -55.07 -31.04
CA VAL A 9 -12.30 -54.32 -30.30
C VAL A 9 -11.67 -53.64 -29.07
N TYR A 10 -10.77 -54.34 -28.37
CA TYR A 10 -10.07 -53.78 -27.21
C TYR A 10 -9.09 -52.67 -27.59
N LEU A 11 -8.44 -52.77 -28.75
CA LEU A 11 -7.54 -51.72 -29.24
C LEU A 11 -8.30 -50.43 -29.57
N GLY A 12 -9.47 -50.54 -30.22
CA GLY A 12 -10.33 -49.39 -30.51
C GLY A 12 -10.84 -48.70 -29.25
N ALA A 13 -11.25 -49.47 -28.23
CA ALA A 13 -11.74 -48.93 -26.96
C ALA A 13 -10.63 -48.21 -26.16
N ALA A 14 -9.41 -48.75 -26.15
CA ALA A 14 -8.28 -48.14 -25.45
C ALA A 14 -7.86 -46.79 -26.07
N VAL A 15 -7.82 -46.71 -27.40
CA VAL A 15 -7.49 -45.46 -28.11
C VAL A 15 -8.54 -44.38 -27.86
N ALA A 16 -9.83 -44.75 -27.90
CA ALA A 16 -10.91 -43.81 -27.59
C ALA A 16 -10.82 -43.26 -26.16
N ALA A 17 -10.52 -44.11 -25.17
CA ALA A 17 -10.36 -43.69 -23.78
C ALA A 17 -9.20 -42.71 -23.58
N VAL A 18 -8.05 -42.95 -24.23
CA VAL A 18 -6.88 -42.05 -24.16
C VAL A 18 -7.19 -40.69 -24.80
N LEU A 19 -7.89 -40.65 -25.94
CA LEU A 19 -8.28 -39.40 -26.59
C LEU A 19 -9.27 -38.59 -25.74
N ILE A 20 -10.22 -39.25 -25.08
CA ILE A 20 -11.16 -38.58 -24.16
C ILE A 20 -10.43 -38.00 -22.96
N LEU A 21 -9.49 -38.75 -22.37
CA LEU A 21 -8.68 -38.27 -21.24
C LEU A 21 -7.77 -37.10 -21.65
N ALA A 22 -7.14 -37.16 -22.82
CA ALA A 22 -6.33 -36.07 -23.35
C ALA A 22 -7.16 -34.81 -23.64
N ALA A 23 -8.36 -34.96 -24.20
CA ALA A 23 -9.29 -33.85 -24.42
C ALA A 23 -9.81 -33.25 -23.10
N ALA A 24 -10.12 -34.09 -22.11
CA ALA A 24 -10.55 -33.64 -20.79
C ALA A 24 -9.42 -32.90 -20.05
N LEU A 25 -8.18 -33.41 -20.13
CA LEU A 25 -7.01 -32.76 -19.55
C LEU A 25 -6.68 -31.46 -20.27
N GLY A 26 -6.75 -31.44 -21.60
CA GLY A 26 -6.57 -30.24 -22.41
C GLY A 26 -7.64 -29.18 -22.11
N ALA A 27 -8.90 -29.57 -21.99
CA ALA A 27 -9.99 -28.68 -21.59
C ALA A 27 -9.82 -28.17 -20.15
N TRP A 28 -9.34 -29.01 -19.23
CA TRP A 28 -9.05 -28.61 -17.84
C TRP A 28 -7.89 -27.60 -17.78
N LEU A 29 -6.81 -27.84 -18.54
CA LEU A 29 -5.67 -26.93 -18.64
C LEU A 29 -6.04 -25.59 -19.32
N LEU A 30 -6.84 -25.63 -20.40
CA LEU A 30 -7.35 -24.40 -21.03
C LEU A 30 -8.28 -23.62 -20.10
N ARG A 31 -9.11 -24.30 -19.31
CA ARG A 31 -10.04 -23.65 -18.38
C ARG A 31 -9.32 -22.94 -17.23
N ASP A 32 -8.19 -23.47 -16.79
CA ASP A 32 -7.35 -22.82 -15.77
C ASP A 32 -6.61 -21.60 -16.34
N ALA A 33 -6.12 -21.69 -17.57
CA ALA A 33 -5.47 -20.59 -18.28
C ALA A 33 -6.43 -19.46 -18.69
N LEU A 34 -7.71 -19.77 -18.90
CA LEU A 34 -8.74 -18.82 -19.31
C LEU A 34 -9.65 -18.38 -18.14
N ARG A 35 -9.27 -18.62 -16.88
CA ARG A 35 -10.07 -18.09 -15.78
C ARG A 35 -10.06 -16.57 -15.87
N PRO A 36 -11.23 -15.92 -16.00
CA PRO A 36 -11.29 -14.48 -15.83
C PRO A 36 -10.73 -14.16 -14.45
N VAL A 37 -9.80 -13.21 -14.38
CA VAL A 37 -9.28 -12.71 -13.10
C VAL A 37 -10.50 -12.27 -12.29
N PRO A 38 -10.76 -12.89 -11.13
CA PRO A 38 -11.99 -12.62 -10.39
C PRO A 38 -12.04 -11.15 -9.98
N GLU A 39 -13.22 -10.55 -10.10
CA GLU A 39 -13.55 -9.17 -9.71
C GLU A 39 -13.17 -8.82 -8.26
N ALA A 40 -12.88 -9.83 -7.44
CA ALA A 40 -12.21 -9.73 -6.15
C ALA A 40 -10.84 -8.99 -6.19
N SER A 41 -10.26 -8.72 -7.37
CA SER A 41 -9.07 -7.87 -7.52
C SER A 41 -9.32 -6.37 -7.26
N ARG A 42 -10.55 -5.95 -6.92
CA ARG A 42 -10.93 -4.54 -6.69
C ARG A 42 -11.05 -4.13 -5.22
N VAL A 43 -10.74 -5.02 -4.29
CA VAL A 43 -10.78 -4.72 -2.87
C VAL A 43 -9.44 -5.09 -2.27
N ILE A 44 -8.72 -4.09 -1.75
CA ILE A 44 -7.57 -4.36 -0.90
C ILE A 44 -8.08 -4.80 0.47
N GLU A 45 -7.46 -5.84 1.03
CA GLU A 45 -7.78 -6.30 2.38
C GLU A 45 -7.47 -5.17 3.38
N PRO A 46 -8.28 -4.96 4.43
CA PRO A 46 -8.06 -3.88 5.39
C PRO A 46 -6.65 -3.89 6.00
N GLN A 47 -6.11 -5.07 6.31
CA GLN A 47 -4.76 -5.24 6.84
C GLN A 47 -3.68 -4.80 5.85
N MET A 48 -3.93 -5.00 4.55
CA MET A 48 -3.03 -4.54 3.50
C MET A 48 -3.11 -3.03 3.35
N GLN A 49 -4.32 -2.47 3.38
CA GLN A 49 -4.53 -1.03 3.34
C GLN A 49 -3.81 -0.35 4.51
N ASP A 50 -3.97 -0.86 5.74
CA ASP A 50 -3.27 -0.34 6.92
C ASP A 50 -1.74 -0.40 6.76
N ALA A 51 -1.22 -1.51 6.22
CA ALA A 51 0.21 -1.66 5.97
C ALA A 51 0.73 -0.70 4.89
N ILE A 52 -0.06 -0.44 3.84
CA ILE A 52 0.25 0.52 2.80
C ILE A 52 0.25 1.94 3.37
N GLU A 53 -0.81 2.34 4.06
CA GLU A 53 -0.94 3.68 4.63
C GLU A 53 0.17 3.97 5.64
N ALA A 54 0.47 3.02 6.53
CA ALA A 54 1.59 3.15 7.48
C ALA A 54 2.95 3.30 6.77
N TYR A 55 3.18 2.52 5.71
CA TYR A 55 4.40 2.63 4.92
C TYR A 55 4.52 4.01 4.23
N LEU A 56 3.41 4.49 3.66
CA LEU A 56 3.37 5.77 2.95
C LEU A 56 3.62 6.95 3.87
N VAL A 57 3.13 6.91 5.12
CA VAL A 57 3.43 7.94 6.14
C VAL A 57 4.94 8.12 6.31
N GLU A 58 5.70 7.03 6.35
CA GLU A 58 7.16 7.06 6.57
C GLU A 58 7.97 7.39 5.32
N HIS A 59 7.53 6.95 4.14
CA HIS A 59 8.35 6.99 2.92
C HIS A 59 7.93 8.05 1.90
N VAL A 60 6.67 8.48 1.93
CA VAL A 60 6.08 9.43 0.97
C VAL A 60 5.51 10.66 1.67
N GLY A 61 5.10 10.49 2.92
CA GLY A 61 4.63 11.56 3.79
C GLY A 61 5.68 12.65 3.99
N LEU A 62 5.21 13.90 4.04
CA LEU A 62 6.05 15.08 4.27
C LEU A 62 5.52 15.83 5.49
N ALA A 63 6.39 16.08 6.45
CA ALA A 63 6.14 16.95 7.59
C ALA A 63 7.08 18.16 7.52
N SER A 64 6.54 19.37 7.57
CA SER A 64 7.29 20.63 7.50
C SER A 64 6.96 21.58 8.65
N PHE A 65 5.88 21.32 9.39
CA PHE A 65 5.36 22.18 10.45
C PHE A 65 5.43 21.53 11.85
N GLY A 66 6.04 20.34 11.95
CA GLY A 66 6.17 19.61 13.21
C GLY A 66 4.88 18.90 13.64
N GLY A 67 3.97 18.70 12.69
CA GLY A 67 2.74 17.94 12.89
C GLY A 67 2.91 16.44 12.67
N GLU A 68 1.78 15.76 12.66
CA GLU A 68 1.70 14.33 12.36
C GLU A 68 1.15 14.11 10.96
N VAL A 69 1.73 13.16 10.22
CA VAL A 69 1.33 12.86 8.85
C VAL A 69 0.31 11.73 8.85
N PHE A 70 -0.79 11.95 8.13
CA PHE A 70 -1.84 10.97 7.90
C PHE A 70 -1.93 10.71 6.40
N CYS A 71 -1.97 9.43 6.01
CA CYS A 71 -2.15 9.04 4.62
C CYS A 71 -3.47 8.30 4.44
N ALA A 72 -4.10 8.48 3.29
CA ALA A 72 -5.23 7.69 2.81
C ALA A 72 -4.99 7.29 1.35
N VAL A 73 -5.57 6.16 0.94
CA VAL A 73 -5.38 5.63 -0.41
C VAL A 73 -6.71 5.29 -1.09
N GLU A 74 -6.75 5.47 -2.41
CA GLU A 74 -7.77 4.93 -3.30
C GLU A 74 -7.12 3.87 -4.21
N LEU A 75 -7.69 2.67 -4.27
CA LEU A 75 -7.17 1.61 -5.14
C LEU A 75 -7.45 1.95 -6.61
N LEU A 76 -6.42 1.92 -7.45
CA LEU A 76 -6.53 2.09 -8.90
C LEU A 76 -6.53 0.74 -9.62
N ASP A 77 -5.63 -0.16 -9.24
CA ASP A 77 -5.60 -1.53 -9.75
C ASP A 77 -4.75 -2.40 -8.82
N ALA A 78 -4.92 -3.71 -8.90
CA ALA A 78 -4.03 -4.66 -8.25
C ALA A 78 -3.85 -5.91 -9.11
N ASP A 79 -2.60 -6.34 -9.23
CA ASP A 79 -2.21 -7.65 -9.74
C ASP A 79 -1.87 -8.56 -8.55
N MET A 80 -2.87 -9.34 -8.14
CA MET A 80 -2.78 -10.25 -7.00
C MET A 80 -2.11 -11.55 -7.43
N GLN A 81 -0.81 -11.70 -7.13
CA GLN A 81 -0.12 -12.99 -7.23
C GLN A 81 0.04 -13.62 -5.84
N ALA A 82 0.50 -14.88 -5.79
CA ALA A 82 0.41 -15.71 -4.58
C ALA A 82 1.06 -15.08 -3.33
N TRP A 83 2.24 -14.49 -3.45
CA TRP A 83 3.02 -13.94 -2.33
C TRP A 83 3.52 -12.51 -2.55
N THR A 84 3.50 -12.04 -3.79
CA THR A 84 3.96 -10.71 -4.20
C THR A 84 2.87 -10.11 -5.06
N GLN A 85 2.47 -8.89 -4.76
CA GLN A 85 1.32 -8.24 -5.37
C GLN A 85 1.78 -6.87 -5.85
N ASN A 86 1.46 -6.53 -7.10
CA ASN A 86 1.62 -5.16 -7.58
C ASN A 86 0.33 -4.41 -7.27
N VAL A 87 0.42 -3.38 -6.43
CA VAL A 87 -0.74 -2.60 -6.01
C VAL A 87 -0.54 -1.16 -6.48
N TYR A 88 -1.52 -0.65 -7.20
CA TYR A 88 -1.52 0.71 -7.73
C TYR A 88 -2.56 1.51 -6.99
N VAL A 89 -2.13 2.59 -6.33
CA VAL A 89 -3.03 3.44 -5.53
C VAL A 89 -2.87 4.89 -5.93
N TRP A 90 -3.91 5.67 -5.70
CA TRP A 90 -3.76 7.11 -5.54
C TRP A 90 -3.65 7.41 -4.06
N ALA A 91 -2.52 7.96 -3.63
CA ALA A 91 -2.27 8.30 -2.25
C ALA A 91 -2.46 9.79 -2.01
N LEU A 92 -3.02 10.14 -0.86
CA LEU A 92 -2.95 11.47 -0.30
C LEU A 92 -2.36 11.38 1.10
N CYS A 93 -1.25 12.07 1.33
CA CYS A 93 -0.59 12.19 2.62
C CYS A 93 -0.57 13.65 3.03
N ALA A 94 -1.08 13.97 4.22
CA ALA A 94 -1.12 15.34 4.72
C ALA A 94 -0.67 15.40 6.18
N GLU A 95 0.17 16.38 6.48
CA GLU A 95 0.54 16.77 7.84
C GLU A 95 -0.60 17.56 8.47
N TYR A 96 -0.90 17.26 9.73
CA TYR A 96 -1.81 18.04 10.56
C TYR A 96 -1.12 18.44 11.87
N TYR A 97 -1.31 19.69 12.27
CA TYR A 97 -0.77 20.26 13.50
C TYR A 97 -1.79 21.18 14.15
N VAL A 98 -1.64 21.46 15.44
CA VAL A 98 -2.55 22.35 16.16
C VAL A 98 -1.93 23.75 16.19
N ALA A 99 -2.63 24.71 15.60
CA ALA A 99 -2.25 26.12 15.63
C ALA A 99 -3.39 26.91 16.27
N GLN A 100 -3.09 27.70 17.31
CA GLN A 100 -4.07 28.54 18.00
C GLN A 100 -5.29 27.76 18.55
N GLY A 101 -5.11 26.49 18.90
CA GLY A 101 -6.18 25.62 19.39
C GLY A 101 -7.02 24.97 18.29
N GLU A 102 -6.67 25.17 17.02
CA GLU A 102 -7.38 24.59 15.88
C GLU A 102 -6.48 23.60 15.12
N LEU A 103 -7.07 22.47 14.72
CA LEU A 103 -6.41 21.50 13.84
C LEU A 103 -6.24 22.13 12.45
N THR A 104 -4.99 22.28 12.02
CA THR A 104 -4.59 22.93 10.78
C THR A 104 -3.84 21.94 9.90
N MET A 105 -4.14 21.93 8.60
CA MET A 105 -3.41 21.15 7.61
C MET A 105 -2.12 21.88 7.22
N GLY A 106 -1.00 21.16 7.22
CA GLY A 106 0.33 21.62 6.83
C GLY A 106 0.72 21.16 5.43
N ALA A 107 1.90 20.54 5.31
CA ALA A 107 2.36 19.98 4.04
C ALA A 107 1.45 18.83 3.58
N ALA A 108 1.20 18.73 2.27
CA ALA A 108 0.43 17.64 1.70
C ALA A 108 0.97 17.21 0.33
N SER A 109 0.82 15.94 0.02
CA SER A 109 1.11 15.34 -1.28
C SER A 109 -0.07 14.49 -1.72
N SER A 110 -0.43 14.57 -3.01
CA SER A 110 -1.50 13.77 -3.62
C SER A 110 -1.03 13.31 -4.99
N LEU A 111 -0.75 12.00 -5.12
CA LEU A 111 -0.15 11.44 -6.31
C LEU A 111 -0.44 9.94 -6.45
N PRO A 112 -0.35 9.40 -7.67
CA PRO A 112 -0.40 7.96 -7.86
C PRO A 112 0.92 7.29 -7.43
N VAL A 113 0.82 6.11 -6.83
CA VAL A 113 1.94 5.32 -6.32
C VAL A 113 1.80 3.87 -6.79
N ALA A 114 2.87 3.33 -7.34
CA ALA A 114 2.99 1.91 -7.66
C ALA A 114 3.76 1.20 -6.54
N LEU A 115 3.17 0.16 -5.96
CA LEU A 115 3.67 -0.55 -4.79
C LEU A 115 3.92 -2.01 -5.11
N VAL A 116 4.98 -2.57 -4.53
CA VAL A 116 5.18 -4.02 -4.45
C VAL A 116 4.92 -4.44 -3.02
N VAL A 117 3.89 -5.25 -2.82
CA VAL A 117 3.47 -5.74 -1.50
C VAL A 117 3.75 -7.23 -1.40
N ARG A 118 4.42 -7.65 -0.34
CA ARG A 118 4.64 -9.06 -0.03
C ARG A 118 3.76 -9.46 1.15
N GLY A 119 3.12 -10.62 1.05
CA GLY A 119 2.29 -11.14 2.12
C GLY A 119 0.96 -11.73 1.70
N ARG A 120 0.21 -12.24 2.67
CA ARG A 120 -1.15 -12.76 2.50
C ARG A 120 -1.91 -12.79 3.83
N ALA A 121 -3.20 -12.48 3.76
CA ALA A 121 -4.18 -12.52 4.85
C ALA A 121 -3.85 -11.60 6.04
N ASP A 122 -2.90 -12.02 6.88
CA ASP A 122 -2.68 -11.41 8.19
C ASP A 122 -1.34 -10.68 8.32
N SER A 123 -0.50 -10.74 7.28
CA SER A 123 0.80 -10.08 7.26
C SER A 123 1.09 -9.56 5.87
N TYR A 124 1.12 -8.23 5.75
CA TYR A 124 1.50 -7.49 4.56
C TYR A 124 2.68 -6.59 4.86
N GLN A 125 3.59 -6.49 3.88
CA GLN A 125 4.72 -5.60 3.92
C GLN A 125 4.91 -4.97 2.55
N VAL A 126 4.93 -3.64 2.48
CA VAL A 126 5.41 -2.94 1.29
C VAL A 126 6.92 -3.09 1.22
N VAL A 127 7.43 -3.65 0.13
CA VAL A 127 8.87 -3.88 -0.08
C VAL A 127 9.49 -2.88 -1.06
N GLU A 128 8.66 -2.23 -1.87
CA GLU A 128 9.09 -1.24 -2.86
C GLU A 128 7.93 -0.28 -3.16
N HIS A 129 8.26 1.00 -3.41
CA HIS A 129 7.35 1.96 -4.00
C HIS A 129 8.03 2.72 -5.14
N ARG A 130 7.23 3.15 -6.12
CA ARG A 130 7.64 4.02 -7.23
C ARG A 130 6.57 5.08 -7.45
N VAL A 131 7.00 6.30 -7.72
CA VAL A 131 6.16 7.47 -7.99
C VAL A 131 6.57 8.07 -9.33
N PRO A 132 5.65 8.68 -10.10
CA PRO A 132 6.03 9.39 -11.31
C PRO A 132 6.89 10.61 -10.95
N GLY A 133 7.86 10.95 -11.80
CA GLY A 133 8.59 12.20 -11.72
C GLY A 133 7.72 13.41 -12.10
N ASP A 134 8.25 14.60 -11.86
CA ASP A 134 7.53 15.84 -12.13
C ASP A 134 7.66 16.33 -13.58
N GLY A 135 6.80 17.28 -13.96
CA GLY A 135 6.91 18.04 -15.20
C GLY A 135 6.85 17.17 -16.45
N SER A 136 7.87 17.27 -17.32
CA SER A 136 7.93 16.51 -18.57
C SER A 136 8.08 15.01 -18.38
N ASN A 137 8.53 14.55 -17.20
CA ASN A 137 8.70 13.13 -16.91
C ASN A 137 7.41 12.46 -16.41
N TYR A 138 6.44 13.25 -15.94
CA TYR A 138 5.20 12.72 -15.36
C TYR A 138 4.45 11.80 -16.32
N GLY A 139 4.13 12.27 -17.53
CA GLY A 139 3.39 11.48 -18.52
C GLY A 139 4.08 10.16 -18.87
N PRO A 140 5.37 10.17 -19.29
CA PRO A 140 6.14 8.95 -19.54
C PRO A 140 6.17 7.98 -18.35
N ASP A 141 6.34 8.49 -17.12
CA ASP A 141 6.39 7.63 -15.93
C ASP A 141 5.02 7.03 -15.61
N ILE A 142 3.92 7.77 -15.83
CA ILE A 142 2.56 7.22 -15.71
C ILE A 142 2.39 6.02 -16.64
N GLU A 143 2.85 6.13 -17.89
CA GLU A 143 2.77 5.03 -18.86
C GLU A 143 3.66 3.83 -18.50
N ALA A 144 4.85 4.09 -17.95
CA ALA A 144 5.83 3.05 -17.62
C ALA A 144 5.52 2.32 -16.29
N LEU A 145 5.00 3.04 -15.30
CA LEU A 145 4.81 2.51 -13.95
C LEU A 145 3.46 1.84 -13.73
N PHE A 146 2.40 2.29 -14.42
CA PHE A 146 1.02 1.91 -14.11
C PHE A 146 0.39 1.04 -15.20
N SER A 147 -0.40 0.05 -14.76
CA SER A 147 -1.16 -0.80 -15.67
C SER A 147 -2.14 0.03 -16.52
N PRO A 148 -2.55 -0.42 -17.71
CA PRO A 148 -3.60 0.25 -18.49
C PRO A 148 -4.87 0.52 -17.67
N ARG A 149 -5.28 -0.45 -16.83
CA ARG A 149 -6.46 -0.29 -15.95
C ARG A 149 -6.24 0.77 -14.89
N ALA A 150 -5.09 0.78 -14.20
CA ALA A 150 -4.79 1.82 -13.23
C ALA A 150 -4.82 3.22 -13.88
N ARG A 151 -4.30 3.36 -15.11
CA ARG A 151 -4.32 4.62 -15.85
C ARG A 151 -5.73 5.07 -16.23
N GLU A 152 -6.63 4.15 -16.54
CA GLU A 152 -8.05 4.47 -16.77
C GLU A 152 -8.70 4.98 -15.48
N GLU A 153 -8.45 4.31 -14.34
CA GLU A 153 -8.97 4.71 -13.03
C GLU A 153 -8.38 6.06 -12.56
N MET A 154 -7.23 6.50 -13.07
CA MET A 154 -6.67 7.82 -12.75
C MET A 154 -7.49 9.00 -13.29
N CYS A 155 -8.53 8.77 -14.09
CA CYS A 155 -9.37 9.80 -14.71
C CYS A 155 -8.58 10.77 -15.62
N PRO A 156 -7.91 10.25 -16.66
CA PRO A 156 -7.09 11.06 -17.56
C PRO A 156 -7.94 12.11 -18.28
N GLY A 157 -7.56 13.39 -18.14
CA GLY A 157 -8.25 14.50 -18.79
C GLY A 157 -9.59 14.88 -18.16
N ASP A 158 -9.93 14.36 -16.98
CA ASP A 158 -11.13 14.74 -16.21
C ASP A 158 -10.75 15.39 -14.87
N PRO A 159 -10.61 16.73 -14.83
CA PRO A 159 -10.32 17.45 -13.59
C PRO A 159 -11.40 17.29 -12.53
N ALA A 160 -12.67 17.08 -12.89
CA ALA A 160 -13.75 16.94 -11.92
C ALA A 160 -13.61 15.62 -11.16
N CYS A 161 -13.28 14.53 -11.85
CA CYS A 161 -12.96 13.26 -11.20
C CYS A 161 -11.73 13.38 -10.28
N ILE A 162 -10.63 13.98 -10.76
CA ILE A 162 -9.40 14.15 -9.96
C ILE A 162 -9.67 14.96 -8.69
N ASN A 163 -10.38 16.08 -8.81
CA ASN A 163 -10.73 16.93 -7.68
C ASN A 163 -11.67 16.23 -6.70
N ALA A 164 -12.63 15.44 -7.20
CA ALA A 164 -13.52 14.65 -6.35
C ALA A 164 -12.75 13.58 -5.56
N ARG A 165 -11.75 12.94 -6.17
CA ARG A 165 -10.85 12.01 -5.46
C ARG A 165 -10.07 12.73 -4.37
N ALA A 166 -9.42 13.84 -4.69
CA ALA A 166 -8.65 14.61 -3.72
C ALA A 166 -9.53 15.01 -2.53
N ALA A 167 -10.71 15.57 -2.78
CA ALA A 167 -11.65 15.96 -1.73
C ALA A 167 -12.09 14.80 -0.84
N ARG A 168 -12.34 13.60 -1.41
CA ARG A 168 -12.67 12.40 -0.60
C ARG A 168 -11.49 11.98 0.28
N LEU A 169 -10.28 11.93 -0.27
CA LEU A 169 -9.10 11.52 0.49
C LEU A 169 -8.73 12.54 1.57
N GLU A 170 -8.86 13.83 1.28
CA GLU A 170 -8.70 14.93 2.25
C GLU A 170 -9.66 14.78 3.43
N GLN A 171 -10.94 14.46 3.18
CA GLN A 171 -11.91 14.22 4.26
C GLN A 171 -11.50 13.03 5.14
N ILE A 172 -10.99 11.95 4.55
CA ILE A 172 -10.54 10.77 5.30
C ILE A 172 -9.34 11.11 6.19
N VAL A 173 -8.32 11.80 5.66
CA VAL A 173 -7.14 12.16 6.47
C VAL A 173 -7.46 13.21 7.53
N ALA A 174 -8.33 14.18 7.23
CA ALA A 174 -8.77 15.19 8.19
C ALA A 174 -9.54 14.56 9.36
N GLU A 175 -10.44 13.63 9.07
CA GLU A 175 -11.20 12.93 10.10
C GLU A 175 -10.28 12.06 10.98
N ARG A 176 -9.31 11.37 10.38
CA ARG A 176 -8.31 10.60 11.13
C ARG A 176 -7.47 11.50 12.04
N ALA A 177 -7.04 12.65 11.54
CA ALA A 177 -6.33 13.64 12.35
C ALA A 177 -7.18 14.17 13.51
N ARG A 178 -8.47 14.45 13.27
CA ARG A 178 -9.42 14.86 14.31
C ARG A 178 -9.55 13.79 15.41
N LEU A 179 -9.78 12.54 15.02
CA LEU A 179 -9.89 11.43 15.94
C LEU A 179 -8.59 11.20 16.74
N ALA A 180 -7.43 11.39 16.12
CA ALA A 180 -6.13 11.29 16.79
C ALA A 180 -5.97 12.36 17.87
N VAL A 181 -6.37 13.61 17.59
CA VAL A 181 -6.35 14.70 18.57
C VAL A 181 -7.33 14.44 19.72
N GLU A 182 -8.53 13.96 19.42
CA GLU A 182 -9.55 13.64 20.44
C GLU A 182 -9.16 12.46 21.35
N ALA A 183 -8.41 11.50 20.81
CA ALA A 183 -7.89 10.37 21.57
C ALA A 183 -6.67 10.74 22.44
N ALA A 184 -6.03 11.88 22.19
CA ALA A 184 -4.89 12.33 22.97
C ALA A 184 -5.32 12.73 24.40
N PRO A 185 -4.57 12.31 25.44
CA PRO A 185 -4.90 12.66 26.82
C PRO A 185 -4.86 14.18 27.03
N PRO A 186 -5.81 14.75 27.80
CA PRO A 186 -5.82 16.17 28.11
C PRO A 186 -4.72 16.49 29.15
N ASP A 187 -3.70 17.21 28.68
CA ASP A 187 -2.66 17.99 29.39
C ASP A 187 -1.30 17.37 29.76
N PRO A 188 -0.22 18.18 29.73
CA PRO A 188 0.04 19.33 28.86
C PRO A 188 1.25 19.05 27.97
N PHE A 189 1.07 19.16 26.65
CA PHE A 189 2.14 19.12 25.65
C PHE A 189 3.05 17.89 25.74
N PRO A 190 2.83 16.87 24.89
CA PRO A 190 3.93 15.97 24.59
C PRO A 190 5.09 16.84 24.08
N LEU A 191 6.27 16.75 24.70
CA LEU A 191 7.46 17.55 24.35
C LEU A 191 7.91 17.37 22.88
N TRP A 192 7.26 16.49 22.12
CA TRP A 192 7.42 16.34 20.68
C TRP A 192 6.48 17.20 19.81
N TRP A 193 5.49 17.90 20.40
CA TRP A 193 4.56 18.81 19.69
C TRP A 193 4.95 20.29 19.75
N ILE A 194 5.81 20.69 20.68
CA ILE A 194 6.33 22.07 20.72
C ILE A 194 7.57 22.08 19.83
N GLY A 195 7.44 22.63 18.62
CA GLY A 195 8.53 22.72 17.67
C GLY A 195 9.80 23.28 18.30
N ASN A 196 10.83 22.43 18.42
CA ASN A 196 12.23 22.82 18.27
C ASN A 196 13.14 21.61 18.08
N ALA A 197 14.13 21.80 17.23
CA ALA A 197 15.09 20.83 16.76
C ALA A 197 15.74 19.97 17.87
N SER A 198 15.75 18.65 17.68
CA SER A 198 16.95 17.79 17.68
C SER A 198 16.54 16.32 17.88
N SER A 199 17.11 15.48 17.04
CA SER A 199 16.92 14.04 16.96
C SER A 199 17.03 13.32 18.30
N ARG A 200 15.98 12.58 18.69
CA ARG A 200 16.08 11.42 19.59
C ARG A 200 15.26 10.27 19.03
N SER A 201 15.95 9.34 18.39
CA SER A 201 15.42 8.03 18.07
C SER A 201 15.19 7.25 19.37
N CYS A 202 13.97 6.78 19.61
CA CYS A 202 13.71 5.71 20.56
C CYS A 202 13.33 4.45 19.78
N GLY A 203 14.24 3.48 19.79
CA GLY A 203 14.06 2.17 19.15
C GLY A 203 13.05 1.27 19.87
N ALA A 204 12.46 0.39 19.07
CA ALA A 204 11.54 -0.72 19.33
C ALA A 204 11.29 -1.21 20.77
N ARG A 205 10.00 -1.50 21.04
CA ARG A 205 9.47 -2.23 22.21
C ARG A 205 10.09 -3.63 22.35
N SER A 206 10.59 -3.96 23.55
CA SER A 206 10.79 -5.36 23.96
C SER A 206 9.61 -5.87 24.79
N ARG A 207 9.34 -7.18 24.73
CA ARG A 207 8.15 -7.87 25.29
C ARG A 207 8.06 -7.96 26.82
N ALA A 208 8.82 -7.16 27.57
CA ALA A 208 8.67 -7.03 29.02
C ALA A 208 8.41 -5.57 29.34
N GLY A 209 7.17 -5.24 29.75
CA GLY A 209 6.66 -3.88 29.89
C GLY A 209 7.34 -3.04 30.98
N SER A 210 8.53 -2.52 30.71
CA SER A 210 9.11 -1.38 31.42
C SER A 210 9.97 -0.55 30.48
N LEU A 211 9.59 0.72 30.32
CA LEU A 211 10.40 1.74 29.67
C LEU A 211 11.55 2.09 30.60
N LEU A 212 12.73 1.54 30.33
CA LEU A 212 13.99 2.03 30.89
C LEU A 212 14.55 3.08 29.93
N CYS A 213 14.21 4.35 30.18
CA CYS A 213 14.97 5.46 29.61
C CYS A 213 16.32 5.49 30.30
N VAL A 214 17.37 5.02 29.62
CA VAL A 214 18.74 5.25 30.07
C VAL A 214 19.06 6.70 29.77
N GLU A 215 19.15 7.50 30.82
CA GLU A 215 19.61 8.88 30.74
C GLU A 215 21.09 8.89 30.34
N MET A 216 21.37 9.14 29.05
CA MET A 216 22.73 9.45 28.63
C MET A 216 23.06 10.87 29.12
N ARG A 217 23.75 10.92 30.26
CA ARG A 217 24.40 12.12 30.78
C ARG A 217 25.38 12.62 29.71
N GLN A 218 25.10 13.78 29.12
CA GLN A 218 26.07 14.44 28.26
C GLN A 218 27.28 14.84 29.13
N PRO A 219 28.52 14.67 28.63
CA PRO A 219 29.69 15.16 29.35
C PRO A 219 29.62 16.69 29.40
N ASP A 220 29.83 17.22 30.60
CA ASP A 220 29.99 18.65 30.85
C ASP A 220 31.11 19.20 29.94
N VAL A 221 30.76 20.15 29.08
CA VAL A 221 31.73 20.94 28.36
C VAL A 221 32.09 22.09 29.28
N ASP A 222 33.11 21.86 30.11
CA ASP A 222 33.76 22.92 30.87
C ASP A 222 34.32 23.95 29.87
N GLY A 223 33.77 25.16 29.94
CA GLY A 223 34.41 26.33 29.38
C GLY A 223 35.57 26.72 30.28
N ASP A 224 36.79 26.66 29.74
CA ASP A 224 37.91 27.48 30.17
C ASP A 224 39.00 27.48 29.10
N GLY A 225 39.47 28.67 28.72
CA GLY A 225 40.83 28.84 28.22
C GLY A 225 41.03 29.44 26.83
N MET A 226 41.17 30.78 26.83
CA MET A 226 41.95 31.66 25.93
C MET A 226 41.38 32.06 24.57
#